data_AF-A0AAV3Y6E4-F1
#
_entry.id   AF-A0AAV3Y6E4-F1
#
_cell.length_a   1.000
_cell.length_b   1.000
_cell.length_c   1.000
_cell.angle_alpha   90.00
_cell.angle_beta   90.00
_cell.angle_gamma   90.00
#
_symmetry.space_group_name_H-M   'P 1'
#
loop_
_entity.id
_entity.type
_entity.pdbx_description
1 polymer ?
#
loop_
_entity_poly.entity_id
_entity_poly.type
_entity_poly.pdbx_seq_one_letter_code
_entity_poly.pdbx_strand_id
1 'polypeptide(L)'
;MEEAHALKEGKYLDLTKEVKTNGYEAKVMPVEIGARGFVGSSAYRLLSKLSICGNKRTKVIRLLAETAENSSRWIWSRRNEKLLHKD
;
A
#
# COMPACT_ATOMS: atom_id res chain seq x y z
N MET A 1 -11.77 -9.39 2.63
CA MET A 1 -10.46 -8.96 2.10
C MET A 1 -10.52 -8.76 0.59
N GLU A 2 -11.17 -9.67 -0.15
CA GLU A 2 -11.37 -9.58 -1.61
C GLU A 2 -12.16 -8.34 -2.09
N GLU A 3 -13.24 -7.97 -1.41
CA GLU A 3 -14.09 -6.83 -1.82
C GLU A 3 -13.35 -5.48 -1.77
N ALA A 4 -12.59 -5.24 -0.70
CA ALA A 4 -11.79 -4.02 -0.55
C ALA A 4 -10.64 -3.94 -1.58
N HIS A 5 -10.12 -5.08 -2.00
CA HIS A 5 -9.12 -5.16 -3.05
C HIS A 5 -9.74 -4.83 -4.42
N ALA A 6 -10.89 -5.43 -4.75
CA ALA A 6 -11.62 -5.16 -5.99
C ALA A 6 -12.04 -3.68 -6.11
N LEU A 7 -12.49 -3.06 -5.02
CA LEU A 7 -12.81 -1.62 -5.00
C LEU A 7 -11.58 -0.75 -5.30
N LYS A 8 -10.41 -1.12 -4.77
CA LYS A 8 -9.16 -0.38 -5.02
C LYS A 8 -8.66 -0.55 -6.46
N GLU A 9 -8.95 -1.68 -7.11
CA GLU A 9 -8.63 -1.88 -8.53
C GLU A 9 -9.46 -0.98 -9.44
N GLY A 10 -10.73 -0.73 -9.09
CA GLY A 10 -11.62 0.15 -9.86
C GLY A 10 -11.32 1.65 -9.69
N LYS A 11 -10.63 2.06 -8.61
CA LYS A 11 -10.50 3.47 -8.23
C LYS A 11 -9.85 4.36 -9.29
N TYR A 12 -8.88 3.84 -10.04
CA TYR A 12 -8.11 4.60 -11.02
C TYR A 12 -8.35 4.13 -12.47
N LEU A 13 -9.53 3.55 -12.73
CA LEU A 13 -9.85 3.01 -14.04
C LEU A 13 -9.88 4.11 -15.12
N ASP A 14 -10.49 5.25 -14.82
CA ASP A 14 -10.59 6.34 -15.80
C ASP A 14 -9.25 7.00 -16.08
N LEU A 15 -8.42 7.20 -15.05
CA LEU A 15 -7.03 7.63 -15.22
C LEU A 15 -6.24 6.65 -16.10
N THR A 16 -6.45 5.35 -15.93
CA THR A 16 -5.79 4.32 -16.75
C THR A 16 -6.23 4.41 -18.22
N LYS A 17 -7.50 4.74 -18.49
CA LYS A 17 -7.99 4.93 -19.86
C LYS A 17 -7.38 6.17 -20.52
N GLU A 18 -7.28 7.28 -19.79
CA GLU A 18 -6.67 8.51 -20.28
C GLU A 18 -5.19 8.30 -20.64
N VAL A 19 -4.42 7.69 -19.74
CA VAL A 19 -2.99 7.40 -19.95
C VAL A 19 -2.79 6.51 -21.19
N LYS A 20 -3.65 5.49 -21.36
CA LYS A 20 -3.63 4.63 -22.56
C LYS A 20 -4.01 5.35 -23.85
N THR A 21 -4.97 6.27 -23.78
CA THR A 21 -5.37 7.10 -24.93
C THR A 21 -4.22 8.00 -25.38
N ASN A 22 -3.41 8.46 -24.43
CA ASN A 22 -2.19 9.24 -24.70
C ASN A 22 -0.99 8.38 -25.16
N GLY A 23 -1.18 7.08 -25.42
CA GLY A 23 -0.15 6.19 -25.95
C GLY A 23 0.79 5.58 -24.90
N TYR A 24 0.51 5.75 -23.61
CA TYR A 24 1.32 5.19 -22.53
C TYR A 24 0.70 3.90 -21.97
N GLU A 25 1.53 3.00 -21.46
CA GLU A 25 1.06 1.83 -20.74
C GLU A 25 0.80 2.17 -19.25
N ALA A 26 -0.34 1.74 -18.72
CA ALA A 26 -0.71 1.94 -17.33
C ALA A 26 -1.28 0.66 -16.71
N LYS A 27 -0.90 0.40 -15.45
CA LYS A 27 -1.36 -0.74 -14.66
C LYS A 27 -1.68 -0.30 -13.23
N VAL A 28 -2.91 -0.57 -12.79
CA VAL A 28 -3.32 -0.39 -11.39
C VAL A 28 -2.90 -1.63 -10.60
N MET A 29 -2.27 -1.41 -9.44
CA MET A 29 -1.93 -2.47 -8.50
C MET A 29 -2.26 -2.02 -7.08
N PRO A 30 -3.31 -2.58 -6.43
CA PRO A 30 -3.54 -2.32 -5.02
C PRO A 30 -2.42 -2.93 -4.19
N VAL A 31 -1.82 -2.13 -3.32
CA VAL A 31 -0.76 -2.55 -2.40
C VAL A 31 -1.20 -2.26 -0.98
N GLU A 32 -1.07 -3.27 -0.13
CA GLU A 32 -1.51 -3.20 1.26
C GLU A 32 -0.30 -3.02 2.17
N ILE A 33 -0.25 -1.86 2.81
CA ILE A 33 0.72 -1.53 3.86
C ILE A 33 -0.12 -0.98 5.00
N GLY A 34 -0.07 -1.68 6.13
CA GLY A 34 -0.90 -1.40 7.30
C GLY A 34 -0.11 -0.78 8.44
N ALA A 35 -0.83 -0.37 9.47
CA ALA A 35 -0.21 0.11 10.71
C ALA A 35 0.69 -0.94 11.35
N ARG A 36 1.60 -0.49 12.23
CA ARG A 36 2.51 -1.36 13.00
C ARG A 36 3.42 -2.23 12.12
N GLY A 37 3.79 -1.71 10.96
CA GLY A 37 4.70 -2.38 10.04
C GLY A 37 4.12 -3.57 9.30
N PHE A 38 2.79 -3.69 9.22
CA PHE A 38 2.18 -4.72 8.39
C PHE A 38 2.46 -4.45 6.91
N VAL A 39 3.01 -5.44 6.21
CA VAL A 39 3.23 -5.39 4.76
C VAL A 39 2.58 -6.61 4.12
N GLY A 40 1.59 -6.40 3.27
CA GLY A 40 0.85 -7.46 2.59
C GLY A 40 1.65 -8.12 1.46
N SER A 41 1.23 -9.31 1.04
CA SER A 41 1.81 -10.03 -0.09
C SER A 41 1.67 -9.27 -1.43
N SER A 42 0.73 -8.34 -1.53
CA SER A 42 0.57 -7.43 -2.66
C SER A 42 1.78 -6.51 -2.87
N ALA A 43 2.45 -6.06 -1.80
CA ALA A 43 3.70 -5.30 -1.88
C ALA A 43 4.81 -6.16 -2.48
N TYR A 44 4.90 -7.43 -2.07
CA TYR A 44 5.86 -8.37 -2.63
C TYR A 44 5.63 -8.59 -4.13
N ARG A 45 4.37 -8.74 -4.56
CA ARG A 45 3.99 -8.85 -5.99
C ARG A 45 4.35 -7.59 -6.78
N LEU A 46 4.16 -6.40 -6.20
CA LEU A 46 4.60 -5.14 -6.81
C LEU A 46 6.12 -5.13 -7.03
N LEU A 47 6.89 -5.48 -6.00
CA LEU A 47 8.36 -5.47 -6.09
C LEU A 47 8.87 -6.46 -7.15
N SER A 48 8.26 -7.64 -7.25
CA SER A 48 8.57 -8.59 -8.33
C SER A 48 8.24 -8.05 -9.72
N LYS A 49 7.14 -7.30 -9.89
CA LYS A 49 6.83 -6.62 -11.16
C LYS A 49 7.83 -5.53 -11.52
N LEU A 50 8.44 -4.90 -10.53
CA LEU A 50 9.50 -3.90 -10.69
C LEU A 50 10.90 -4.53 -10.78
N SER A 51 11.00 -5.86 -10.92
CA SER A 51 12.27 -6.60 -10.96
C SER A 51 13.14 -6.43 -9.70
N ILE A 52 12.54 -6.03 -8.58
CA ILE A 52 13.21 -5.94 -7.28
C ILE A 52 13.12 -7.31 -6.61
N CYS A 53 14.23 -8.03 -6.59
CA CYS A 53 14.32 -9.43 -6.15
C CYS A 53 15.40 -9.66 -5.07
N GLY A 54 15.39 -10.85 -4.48
CA GLY A 54 16.39 -11.31 -3.51
C GLY A 54 16.58 -10.37 -2.32
N ASN A 55 17.83 -10.14 -1.92
CA ASN A 55 18.18 -9.31 -0.77
C ASN A 55 17.69 -7.86 -0.90
N LYS A 56 17.63 -7.31 -2.12
CA LYS A 56 17.09 -5.96 -2.34
C LYS A 56 15.62 -5.89 -1.96
N ARG A 57 14.83 -6.90 -2.34
CA ARG A 57 13.41 -6.98 -1.98
C ARG A 57 13.22 -7.07 -0.47
N THR A 58 13.99 -7.91 0.22
CA THR A 58 13.92 -8.03 1.69
C THR A 58 14.20 -6.70 2.38
N LYS A 59 15.22 -5.96 1.90
CA LYS A 59 15.53 -4.61 2.41
C LYS A 59 14.37 -3.63 2.19
N VAL A 60 13.75 -3.63 1.02
CA VAL A 60 12.62 -2.75 0.72
C VAL A 60 11.40 -3.09 1.59
N ILE A 61 11.06 -4.38 1.73
CA ILE A 61 9.95 -4.80 2.60
C ILE A 61 10.17 -4.37 4.04
N ARG A 62 11.39 -4.52 4.56
CA ARG A 62 11.74 -4.07 5.91
C ARG A 62 11.59 -2.55 6.04
N LEU A 63 12.06 -1.79 5.06
CA LEU A 63 11.91 -0.33 5.06
C LEU A 63 10.44 0.09 5.03
N LEU A 64 9.60 -0.58 4.23
CA LEU A 64 8.15 -0.34 4.19
C LEU A 64 7.51 -0.61 5.56
N ALA A 65 7.89 -1.71 6.21
CA ALA A 65 7.40 -2.05 7.54
C ALA A 65 7.81 -1.00 8.59
N GLU A 66 9.10 -0.67 8.67
CA GLU A 66 9.63 0.33 9.61
C GLU A 66 8.98 1.71 9.39
N THR A 67 8.80 2.12 8.13
CA THR A 67 8.13 3.38 7.79
C THR A 67 6.68 3.35 8.22
N ALA A 68 5.95 2.29 7.87
CA ALA A 68 4.55 2.17 8.21
C ALA A 68 4.33 2.15 9.73
N GLU A 69 5.19 1.46 10.48
CA GLU A 69 5.22 1.50 11.93
C GLU A 69 5.44 2.94 12.43
N ASN A 70 6.54 3.60 12.05
CA ASN A 70 6.83 4.94 12.54
C ASN A 70 5.72 5.97 12.21
N SER A 71 5.16 5.91 11.01
CA SER A 71 4.06 6.79 10.60
C SER A 71 2.76 6.52 11.34
N SER A 72 2.49 5.27 11.74
CA SER A 72 1.29 4.92 12.50
C SER A 72 1.46 5.09 14.01
N ARG A 73 2.65 5.52 14.48
CA ARG A 73 3.01 5.55 15.90
C ARG A 73 2.08 6.33 16.80
N TRP A 74 1.60 7.45 16.28
CA TRP A 74 0.64 8.29 16.97
C TRP A 74 -0.65 7.55 17.35
N ILE A 75 -1.14 6.64 16.49
CA ILE A 75 -2.40 5.91 16.70
C ILE A 75 -2.34 5.10 18.00
N TRP A 76 -1.22 4.42 18.26
CA TRP A 76 -1.09 3.64 19.49
C TRP A 76 -0.55 4.42 20.67
N SER A 77 0.26 5.46 20.45
CA SER A 77 0.71 6.34 21.54
C SER A 77 -0.49 6.93 22.30
N ARG A 78 -1.62 7.08 21.61
CA ARG A 78 -2.86 7.66 22.14
C ARG A 78 -3.98 6.62 22.28
N ARG A 79 -3.67 5.32 22.23
CA ARG A 79 -4.70 4.25 22.25
C ARG A 79 -5.60 4.25 23.49
N ASN A 80 -5.09 4.81 24.59
CA ASN A 80 -5.81 4.93 25.86
C ASN A 80 -6.46 6.31 26.05
N GLU A 81 -6.22 7.25 25.13
CA GLU A 81 -6.86 8.55 25.15
C GLU A 81 -8.22 8.44 24.48
N LYS A 82 -9.30 8.81 25.18
CA LYS A 82 -10.68 8.75 24.68
C LYS A 82 -10.99 9.80 23.59
N LEU A 83 -9.99 10.39 22.95
CA LEU A 83 -10.13 11.55 22.05
C LEU A 83 -10.38 11.18 20.57
N LEU A 84 -10.49 9.89 20.23
CA LEU A 84 -10.67 9.46 18.84
C LEU A 84 -12.13 9.41 18.36
N HIS A 85 -13.09 9.78 19.21
CA HIS A 85 -14.47 10.02 18.82
C HIS A 85 -14.82 11.48 19.10
N LYS A 86 -14.79 12.32 18.05
CA LYS A 86 -15.73 13.45 17.96
C LYS A 86 -16.86 12.95 17.08
N ASP A 87 -18.04 12.84 17.68
CA ASP A 87 -19.32 12.68 16.98
C ASP A 87 -19.53 13.80 15.94
#